data_AF-A0A652L4I2-F1
#
_entry.id   AF-A0A652L4I2-F1
#
_cell.length_a   1.000
_cell.length_b   1.000
_cell.length_c   1.000
_cell.angle_alpha   90.00
_cell.angle_beta   90.00
_cell.angle_gamma   90.00
#
_symmetry.space_group_name_H-M   'P 1'
#
loop_
_entity.id
_entity.type
_entity.pdbx_description
1 polymer ?
#
loop_
_entity_poly.entity_id
_entity_poly.type
_entity_poly.pdbx_seq_one_letter_code
_entity_poly.pdbx_strand_id
1 'polypeptide(L)'
;MLYVVTGPPAAGKSSWIQAHATARDIVIDLDLITRALTGPGAPGWNHDPIAQRVAQKARYAAIAEAEQHLDKVDVYLIHTLPKAKALAKYKRLKARIVAVDPGQDVVMARIEAMRSPEMKRVASLWYRQQHTLKGASRSAMPQSTGRW
;
A
#
# COMPACT_ATOMS: atom_id res chain seq x y z
N MET A 1 4.49 -11.06 -12.06
CA MET A 1 4.49 -9.57 -12.16
C MET A 1 4.35 -8.96 -10.76
N LEU A 2 4.84 -7.74 -10.52
CA LEU A 2 4.65 -7.04 -9.22
C LEU A 2 3.50 -6.02 -9.29
N TYR A 3 2.51 -6.17 -8.43
CA TYR A 3 1.44 -5.21 -8.18
C TYR A 3 1.65 -4.51 -6.84
N VAL A 4 1.89 -3.20 -6.85
CA VAL A 4 2.02 -2.40 -5.63
C VAL A 4 0.69 -1.74 -5.35
N VAL A 5 -0.03 -2.26 -4.37
CA VAL A 5 -1.35 -1.79 -3.97
C VAL A 5 -1.19 -0.70 -2.91
N THR A 6 -1.54 0.52 -3.30
CA THR A 6 -1.48 1.74 -2.51
C THR A 6 -2.89 2.23 -2.19
N GLY A 7 -3.03 3.15 -1.24
CA GLY A 7 -4.32 3.68 -0.81
C GLY A 7 -4.32 3.94 0.69
N PRO A 8 -5.20 4.81 1.20
CA PRO A 8 -5.27 5.11 2.62
C PRO A 8 -5.68 3.85 3.43
N PRO A 9 -5.48 3.82 4.76
CA PRO A 9 -6.07 2.78 5.60
C PRO A 9 -7.60 2.74 5.42
N ALA A 10 -8.22 1.58 5.64
CA ALA A 10 -9.66 1.35 5.43
C ALA A 10 -10.21 1.57 3.99
N ALA A 11 -9.35 1.80 3.00
CA ALA A 11 -9.77 1.94 1.59
C ALA A 11 -10.34 0.65 0.97
N GLY A 12 -10.08 -0.52 1.54
CA GLY A 12 -10.46 -1.82 0.98
C GLY A 12 -9.38 -2.50 0.13
N LYS A 13 -8.10 -2.20 0.38
CA LYS A 13 -6.95 -2.79 -0.33
C LYS A 13 -6.96 -4.32 -0.28
N SER A 14 -7.17 -4.91 0.90
CA SER A 14 -7.21 -6.37 1.07
C SER A 14 -8.39 -6.99 0.32
N SER A 15 -9.57 -6.34 0.31
CA SER A 15 -10.72 -6.78 -0.50
C SER A 15 -10.45 -6.69 -2.00
N TRP A 16 -9.77 -5.64 -2.45
CA TRP A 16 -9.34 -5.52 -3.84
C TRP A 16 -8.39 -6.66 -4.22
N ILE A 17 -7.40 -6.98 -3.38
CA ILE A 17 -6.49 -8.10 -3.63
C ILE A 17 -7.26 -9.43 -3.66
N GLN A 18 -8.17 -9.69 -2.73
CA GLN A 18 -8.99 -10.91 -2.72
C GLN A 18 -9.79 -11.10 -4.02
N ALA A 19 -10.21 -10.01 -4.67
CA ALA A 19 -10.94 -10.08 -5.93
C ALA A 19 -10.04 -10.25 -7.17
N HIS A 20 -8.72 -10.06 -7.06
CA HIS A 20 -7.80 -10.05 -8.20
C HIS A 20 -6.69 -11.11 -8.13
N ALA A 21 -6.28 -11.52 -6.93
CA ALA A 21 -5.26 -12.54 -6.73
C ALA A 21 -5.86 -13.94 -6.77
N THR A 22 -5.09 -14.90 -7.25
CA THR A 22 -5.41 -16.33 -7.27
C THR A 22 -4.67 -17.07 -6.16
N ALA A 23 -5.01 -18.35 -5.94
CA ALA A 23 -4.32 -19.19 -4.96
C ALA A 23 -2.83 -19.46 -5.29
N ARG A 24 -2.37 -19.12 -6.50
CA ARG A 24 -0.97 -19.27 -6.93
C ARG A 24 -0.13 -18.02 -6.67
N ASP A 25 -0.76 -16.90 -6.34
CA ASP A 25 -0.11 -15.61 -6.22
C ASP A 25 0.37 -15.35 -4.80
N ILE A 26 1.36 -14.48 -4.66
CA ILE A 26 1.95 -14.12 -3.37
C ILE A 26 1.31 -12.81 -2.90
N VAL A 27 0.67 -12.83 -1.72
CA VAL A 27 0.15 -11.62 -1.07
C VAL A 27 1.06 -11.22 0.09
N ILE A 28 1.64 -10.03 0.00
CA ILE A 28 2.49 -9.44 1.04
C ILE A 28 1.73 -8.27 1.68
N ASP A 29 1.01 -8.58 2.77
CA ASP A 29 0.26 -7.64 3.60
C ASP A 29 0.81 -7.68 5.04
N LEU A 30 1.15 -6.53 5.60
CA LEU A 30 1.71 -6.46 6.96
C LEU A 30 0.71 -6.95 8.00
N ASP A 31 -0.57 -6.63 7.84
CA ASP A 31 -1.60 -7.02 8.81
C ASP A 31 -1.82 -8.54 8.77
N LEU A 32 -1.84 -9.14 7.58
CA LEU A 32 -1.92 -10.60 7.44
C LEU A 32 -0.69 -11.32 8.00
N ILE A 33 0.52 -10.80 7.72
CA ILE A 33 1.76 -11.35 8.28
C ILE A 33 1.75 -11.26 9.81
N THR A 34 1.34 -10.10 10.36
CA THR A 34 1.30 -9.91 11.82
C THR A 34 0.29 -10.85 12.46
N ARG A 35 -0.90 -10.99 11.85
CA ARG A 35 -1.91 -11.95 12.30
C ARG A 35 -1.42 -13.40 12.26
N ALA A 36 -0.69 -13.81 11.23
CA ALA A 36 -0.14 -15.16 11.13
C ALA A 36 0.96 -15.46 12.18
N LEU A 37 1.65 -14.42 12.65
CA LEU A 37 2.74 -14.51 13.63
C LEU A 37 2.27 -14.31 15.08
N THR A 38 0.98 -14.03 15.31
CA THR A 38 0.44 -13.78 16.65
C THR A 38 -0.41 -14.96 17.14
N GLY A 39 -0.46 -15.13 18.46
CA GLY A 39 -1.20 -16.21 19.09
C GLY A 39 -2.72 -16.06 18.99
N PRO A 40 -3.48 -17.12 19.32
CA PRO A 40 -4.95 -17.09 19.34
C PRO A 40 -5.50 -15.94 20.19
N GLY A 41 -6.56 -15.30 19.71
CA GLY A 41 -7.18 -14.15 20.41
C GLY A 41 -6.51 -12.80 20.16
N ALA A 42 -5.40 -12.75 19.43
CA ALA A 42 -4.83 -11.48 18.98
C ALA A 42 -5.81 -10.70 18.08
N PRO A 43 -5.87 -9.36 18.21
CA PRO A 43 -6.77 -8.57 17.38
C PRO A 43 -6.37 -8.67 15.91
N GLY A 44 -7.33 -8.55 15.00
CA GLY A 44 -7.09 -8.62 13.55
C GLY A 44 -6.42 -7.37 12.95
N TRP A 45 -6.24 -6.33 13.76
CA TRP A 45 -5.60 -5.04 13.45
C TRP A 45 -5.14 -4.39 14.76
N ASN A 46 -4.38 -3.29 14.71
CA ASN A 46 -3.83 -2.63 15.91
C ASN A 46 -3.05 -3.59 16.81
N HIS A 47 -2.18 -4.38 16.18
CA HIS A 47 -1.37 -5.40 16.85
C HIS A 47 -0.35 -4.79 17.82
N ASP A 48 0.08 -5.61 18.78
CA ASP A 48 1.17 -5.28 19.69
C ASP A 48 2.43 -4.76 18.93
N PRO A 49 3.11 -3.70 19.42
CA PRO A 49 4.26 -3.12 18.73
C PRO A 49 5.45 -4.09 18.52
N ILE A 50 5.65 -5.07 19.41
CA ILE A 50 6.69 -6.09 19.26
C ILE A 50 6.31 -7.03 18.11
N ALA A 51 5.06 -7.49 18.08
CA ALA A 51 4.54 -8.31 16.99
C ALA A 51 4.65 -7.58 15.64
N GLN A 52 4.29 -6.30 15.58
CA GLN A 52 4.46 -5.48 14.38
C GLN A 52 5.92 -5.39 13.93
N ARG A 53 6.86 -5.24 14.88
CA ARG A 53 8.29 -5.17 14.56
C ARG A 53 8.81 -6.48 13.95
N VAL A 54 8.39 -7.62 14.50
CA VAL A 54 8.73 -8.96 13.95
C VAL A 54 8.13 -9.11 12.55
N ALA A 55 6.84 -8.81 12.39
CA ALA A 55 6.15 -8.87 11.11
C ALA A 55 6.77 -7.95 10.05
N GLN A 56 7.24 -6.76 10.44
CA GLN A 56 7.92 -5.83 9.54
C GLN A 56 9.23 -6.41 8.99
N LYS A 57 9.98 -7.18 9.80
CA LYS A 57 11.20 -7.88 9.36
C LYS A 57 10.86 -9.04 8.43
N ALA A 58 9.87 -9.85 8.79
CA ALA A 58 9.37 -10.93 7.93
C ALA A 58 8.90 -10.38 6.57
N ARG A 59 8.16 -9.27 6.56
CA ARG A 59 7.73 -8.58 5.34
C ARG A 59 8.89 -8.15 4.46
N TYR A 60 9.98 -7.63 5.02
CA TYR A 60 11.14 -7.24 4.21
C TYR A 60 11.82 -8.45 3.56
N ALA A 61 11.96 -9.55 4.29
CA ALA A 61 12.50 -10.80 3.74
C ALA A 61 11.59 -11.36 2.64
N ALA A 62 10.27 -11.39 2.87
CA ALA A 62 9.30 -11.84 1.88
C ALA A 62 9.33 -11.01 0.60
N ILE A 63 9.46 -9.68 0.69
CA ILE A 63 9.62 -8.81 -0.50
C ILE A 63 10.90 -9.14 -1.26
N ALA A 64 12.02 -9.32 -0.56
CA ALA A 64 13.31 -9.59 -1.20
C ALA A 64 13.29 -10.92 -1.97
N GLU A 65 12.67 -11.95 -1.39
CA GLU A 65 12.51 -13.25 -2.04
C GLU A 65 11.52 -13.18 -3.21
N ALA A 66 10.34 -12.58 -3.02
CA ALA A 66 9.32 -12.50 -4.05
C ALA A 66 9.79 -11.74 -5.31
N GLU A 67 10.73 -10.80 -5.17
CA GLU A 67 11.35 -10.10 -6.28
C GLU A 67 12.15 -11.02 -7.22
N GLN A 68 12.59 -12.19 -6.75
CA GLN A 68 13.32 -13.18 -7.58
C GLN A 68 12.39 -14.04 -8.45
N HIS A 69 11.07 -14.00 -8.21
CA HIS A 69 10.10 -14.89 -8.85
C HIS A 69 9.02 -14.15 -9.65
N LEU A 70 9.24 -12.86 -9.96
CA LEU A 70 8.27 -12.03 -10.67
C LEU A 70 7.96 -12.50 -12.11
N ASP A 71 8.80 -13.36 -12.67
CA ASP A 71 8.61 -14.06 -13.95
C ASP A 71 7.71 -15.30 -13.85
N LYS A 72 7.52 -15.84 -12.64
CA LYS A 72 6.81 -17.10 -12.39
C LYS A 72 5.44 -16.92 -11.74
N VAL A 73 5.33 -15.94 -10.84
CA VAL A 73 4.10 -15.68 -10.07
C VAL A 73 3.79 -14.20 -10.00
N ASP A 74 2.52 -13.88 -9.80
CA ASP A 74 2.12 -12.52 -9.48
C ASP A 74 2.27 -12.26 -7.97
N VAL A 75 2.77 -11.06 -7.66
CA VAL A 75 3.06 -10.62 -6.30
C VAL A 75 2.25 -9.36 -6.02
N TYR A 76 1.39 -9.41 -5.00
CA TYR A 76 0.57 -8.30 -4.54
C TYR A 76 1.17 -7.74 -3.25
N LEU A 77 1.73 -6.55 -3.33
CA LEU A 77 2.37 -5.88 -2.20
C LEU A 77 1.51 -4.70 -1.74
N ILE A 78 0.95 -4.78 -0.53
CA ILE A 78 0.36 -3.61 0.11
C ILE A 78 1.48 -2.68 0.58
N HIS A 79 1.51 -1.47 0.02
CA HIS A 79 2.35 -0.39 0.51
C HIS A 79 1.57 0.93 0.47
N THR A 80 0.94 1.28 1.60
CA THR A 80 0.05 2.45 1.75
C THR A 80 0.69 3.76 1.27
N LEU A 81 1.92 4.04 1.74
CA LEU A 81 2.66 5.28 1.46
C LEU A 81 4.11 4.96 1.10
N PRO A 82 4.41 4.58 -0.16
CA PRO A 82 5.77 4.34 -0.59
C PRO A 82 6.58 5.64 -0.66
N LYS A 83 7.76 5.64 -0.02
CA LYS A 83 8.72 6.74 -0.16
C LYS A 83 9.36 6.73 -1.56
N ALA A 84 9.97 7.84 -1.95
CA ALA A 84 10.63 7.99 -3.26
C ALA A 84 11.59 6.85 -3.61
N LYS A 85 12.39 6.37 -2.65
CA LYS A 85 13.31 5.22 -2.83
C LYS A 85 12.56 3.93 -3.22
N ALA A 86 11.42 3.65 -2.58
CA ALA A 86 10.59 2.49 -2.89
C ALA A 86 9.92 2.66 -4.27
N LEU A 87 9.39 3.84 -4.57
CA LEU A 87 8.83 4.14 -5.90
C LEU A 87 9.85 3.96 -7.02
N ALA A 88 11.09 4.43 -6.84
CA ALA A 88 12.16 4.23 -7.79
C ALA A 88 12.49 2.75 -7.99
N LYS A 89 12.51 1.96 -6.91
CA LYS A 89 12.67 0.51 -6.97
C LYS A 89 11.54 -0.14 -7.79
N TYR A 90 10.28 0.19 -7.49
CA TYR A 90 9.11 -0.35 -8.18
C TYR A 90 9.10 0.00 -9.67
N LYS A 91 9.53 1.22 -10.02
CA LYS A 91 9.71 1.62 -11.42
C LYS A 91 10.72 0.73 -12.14
N ARG A 92 11.88 0.42 -11.52
CA ARG A 92 12.89 -0.48 -12.11
C ARG A 92 12.36 -1.91 -12.29
N LEU A 93 11.56 -2.38 -11.33
CA LEU A 93 10.89 -3.68 -11.39
C LEU A 93 9.69 -3.70 -12.35
N LYS A 94 9.41 -2.60 -13.06
CA LYS A 94 8.25 -2.43 -13.95
C LYS A 94 6.92 -2.76 -13.25
N ALA A 95 6.84 -2.48 -11.95
CA ALA A 95 5.68 -2.81 -11.13
C ALA A 95 4.45 -2.00 -11.54
N ARG A 96 3.27 -2.62 -11.46
CA ARG A 96 2.00 -1.93 -11.63
C ARG A 96 1.57 -1.32 -10.30
N ILE A 97 1.50 0.01 -10.25
CA ILE A 97 0.97 0.71 -9.08
C ILE A 97 -0.56 0.77 -9.20
N VAL A 98 -1.26 0.22 -8.20
CA VAL A 98 -2.72 0.24 -8.10
C VAL A 98 -3.09 1.14 -6.92
N ALA A 99 -3.85 2.20 -7.17
CA ALA A 99 -4.38 3.06 -6.10
C ALA A 99 -5.83 2.66 -5.81
N VAL A 100 -6.06 2.12 -4.61
CA VAL A 100 -7.41 1.81 -4.11
C VAL A 100 -7.86 2.97 -3.25
N ASP A 101 -8.83 3.74 -3.73
CA ASP A 101 -9.36 4.92 -3.06
C ASP A 101 -10.86 5.06 -3.35
N PRO A 102 -11.75 4.73 -2.40
CA PRO A 102 -13.19 4.93 -2.54
C PRO A 102 -13.63 6.38 -2.26
N GLY A 103 -12.69 7.30 -1.98
CA GLY A 103 -12.97 8.68 -1.62
C GLY A 103 -12.76 8.97 -0.14
N GLN A 104 -12.37 10.21 0.17
CA GLN A 104 -11.98 10.64 1.52
C GLN A 104 -13.11 10.47 2.53
N ASP A 105 -14.33 10.88 2.20
CA ASP A 105 -15.46 10.80 3.12
C ASP A 105 -15.76 9.35 3.52
N VAL A 106 -15.74 8.43 2.54
CA VAL A 106 -15.94 7.00 2.79
C VAL A 106 -14.85 6.44 3.68
N VAL A 107 -13.59 6.78 3.41
CA VAL A 107 -12.45 6.31 4.22
C VAL A 107 -12.50 6.85 5.64
N MET A 108 -12.78 8.14 5.81
CA MET A 108 -12.84 8.77 7.13
C MET A 108 -14.01 8.22 7.95
N ALA A 109 -15.18 8.01 7.33
CA ALA A 109 -16.32 7.38 7.99
C ALA A 109 -16.00 5.95 8.48
N ARG A 110 -15.31 5.15 7.65
CA ARG A 110 -14.86 3.80 8.05
C ARG A 110 -13.87 3.83 9.20
N ILE A 111 -12.91 4.74 9.18
CA ILE A 111 -11.90 4.89 10.25
C ILE A 111 -12.54 5.31 11.56
N GLU A 112 -13.52 6.21 11.51
CA GLU A 112 -14.24 6.67 12.70
C GLU A 112 -15.00 5.51 13.36
N ALA A 113 -15.64 4.64 12.57
CA ALA A 113 -16.27 3.42 13.08
C ALA A 113 -15.28 2.44 13.73
N MET A 114 -14.03 2.38 13.23
CA MET A 114 -12.96 1.58 13.83
C MET A 114 -12.34 2.22 15.09
N ARG A 115 -12.68 3.49 15.38
CA ARG A 115 -12.18 4.25 16.54
C ARG A 115 -10.64 4.25 16.64
N SER A 116 -9.95 4.37 15.51
CA SER A 116 -8.47 4.37 15.46
C SER A 116 -7.90 5.76 15.09
N PRO A 117 -7.36 6.51 16.08
CA PRO A 117 -6.70 7.80 15.82
C PRO A 117 -5.47 7.68 14.91
N GLU A 118 -4.74 6.57 15.00
CA GLU A 118 -3.56 6.32 14.18
C GLU A 118 -3.93 6.19 12.69
N MET A 119 -4.94 5.39 12.38
CA MET A 119 -5.42 5.24 11.00
C MET A 119 -5.89 6.59 10.43
N LYS A 120 -6.56 7.41 11.25
CA LYS A 120 -7.00 8.75 10.87
C LYS A 120 -5.81 9.63 10.47
N ARG A 121 -4.71 9.59 11.23
CA ARG A 121 -3.48 10.32 10.91
C ARG A 121 -2.88 9.89 9.57
N VAL A 122 -2.81 8.59 9.32
CA VAL A 122 -2.24 8.03 8.08
C VAL A 122 -3.13 8.34 6.88
N ALA A 123 -4.46 8.23 7.00
CA ALA A 123 -5.39 8.61 5.94
C ALA A 123 -5.30 10.10 5.57
N SER A 124 -5.29 10.98 6.57
CA SER A 124 -5.12 12.43 6.34
C SER A 124 -3.79 12.74 5.66
N LEU A 125 -2.71 12.05 6.01
CA LEU A 125 -1.43 12.20 5.32
C LEU A 125 -1.52 11.75 3.86
N TRP A 126 -2.17 10.62 3.60
CA TRP A 126 -2.34 10.08 2.24
C TRP A 126 -3.12 11.04 1.34
N TYR A 127 -4.27 11.57 1.79
CA TYR A 127 -5.04 12.52 1.00
C TYR A 127 -4.28 13.82 0.76
N ARG A 128 -3.58 14.36 1.77
CA ARG A 128 -2.72 15.54 1.57
C ARG A 128 -1.68 15.31 0.48
N GLN A 129 -0.98 14.17 0.49
CA GLN A 129 0.02 13.86 -0.54
C GLN A 129 -0.62 13.75 -1.93
N GLN A 130 -1.80 13.15 -2.04
CA GLN A 130 -2.53 13.06 -3.31
C GLN A 130 -2.94 14.43 -3.85
N HIS A 131 -3.40 15.34 -2.98
CA HIS A 131 -3.71 16.71 -3.39
C HIS A 131 -2.47 17.46 -3.87
N THR A 132 -1.32 17.30 -3.21
CA THR A 132 -0.06 17.89 -3.67
C THR A 132 0.36 17.34 -5.03
N LEU A 133 0.25 16.03 -5.26
CA LEU A 133 0.58 15.40 -6.54
C LEU A 133 -0.35 15.88 -7.66
N LYS A 134 -1.68 15.95 -7.41
CA LYS A 134 -2.66 16.47 -8.37
C LYS A 134 -2.48 17.97 -8.64
N GLY A 135 -2.05 18.74 -7.64
CA GLY A 135 -1.72 20.15 -7.78
C GLY A 135 -0.44 20.38 -8.60
N ALA A 136 0.61 19.58 -8.35
CA ALA A 136 1.85 19.62 -9.10
C ALA A 136 1.66 19.21 -10.57
N SER A 137 0.83 18.20 -10.85
CA SER A 137 0.50 17.82 -12.23
C SER A 137 -0.32 18.88 -12.98
N ARG A 138 -1.08 19.72 -12.26
CA ARG A 138 -1.83 20.84 -12.86
C ARG A 138 -0.97 22.09 -13.07
N SER A 139 0.11 22.26 -12.30
CA SER A 139 1.04 23.40 -12.43
C SER A 139 2.09 23.19 -13.55
N ALA A 140 2.27 21.95 -14.02
CA ALA A 140 3.10 21.66 -15.19
C ALA A 140 2.36 22.04 -16.50
N MET A 141 2.35 23.33 -16.85
CA MET A 141 1.88 23.84 -18.15
C MET A 141 3.07 24.18 -19.10
N PRO A 142 2.83 24.34 -20.41
CA PRO A 142 3.59 23.69 -21.48
C PRO A 142 4.92 24.38 -21.79
N GLN A 143 5.95 23.59 -22.15
CA GLN A 143 7.12 24.14 -22.81
C GLN A 143 6.68 24.84 -24.09
N SER A 144 6.81 26.17 -24.11
CA SER A 144 6.70 26.97 -25.31
C SER A 144 7.72 26.46 -26.33
N THR A 145 7.23 25.86 -27.41
CA THR A 145 8.02 25.67 -28.63
C THR A 145 8.36 27.06 -29.17
N GLY A 146 9.51 27.58 -28.78
CA GLY A 146 10.11 28.75 -29.40
C GLY A 146 10.55 28.40 -30.80
N ARG A 147 9.85 28.94 -31.79
CA ARG A 147 10.35 29.13 -33.16
C ARG A 147 11.60 30.01 -33.09
N TRP A 148 12.74 29.54 -33.62
CA TRP A 148 13.39 29.91 -34.88
C TRP A 148 14.80 29.31 -34.88
#